data_AF-A0A2V9KV13-F1
#
_entry.id   AF-A0A2V9KV13-F1
#
_cell.length_a   1.000
_cell.length_b   1.000
_cell.length_c   1.000
_cell.angle_alpha   90.00
_cell.angle_beta   90.00
_cell.angle_gamma   90.00
#
_symmetry.space_group_name_H-M   'P 1'
#
loop_
_entity.id
_entity.type
_entity.pdbx_description
1 polymer ?
#
loop_
_entity_poly.entity_id
_entity_poly.type
_entity_poly.pdbx_seq_one_letter_code
_entity_poly.pdbx_strand_id
1 'polypeptide(L)'
;YHDIIEAEPQTDGTLRFLRVRTRSGLKTVCWVLSRTAAESPALFPLLDKVIAVGGYWERIFGGVLLLHLPPAEHDHIIDEFNSFFNQSGR
;
A
#
# COMPACT_ATOMS: atom_id res chain seq x y z
N TYR A 1 -0.07 7.62 1.91
CA TYR A 1 0.08 7.24 3.34
C TYR A 1 0.98 8.27 4.02
N HIS A 2 0.70 8.67 5.26
CA HIS A 2 1.49 9.67 6.01
C HIS A 2 1.69 11.05 5.35
N ASP A 3 0.87 11.41 4.35
CA ASP A 3 0.84 12.78 3.85
C ASP A 3 0.23 13.71 4.91
N ILE A 4 0.78 14.91 5.07
CA ILE A 4 0.20 15.94 5.92
C ILE A 4 -0.80 16.72 5.07
N ILE A 5 -2.07 16.66 5.44
CA ILE A 5 -3.16 17.38 4.77
C ILE A 5 -3.53 18.66 5.50
N GLU A 6 -4.06 19.62 4.77
CA GLU A 6 -4.76 20.77 5.31
C GLU A 6 -6.27 20.51 5.20
N ALA A 7 -7.00 20.74 6.28
CA ALA A 7 -8.44 20.56 6.35
C ALA A 7 -9.09 21.72 7.11
N GLU A 8 -10.34 22.01 6.77
CA GLU A 8 -11.16 23.04 7.42
C GLU A 8 -12.24 22.39 8.28
N PRO A 9 -12.33 22.72 9.58
CA PRO A 9 -13.45 22.31 10.42
C PRO A 9 -14.78 22.86 9.91
N GLN A 10 -15.80 22.02 9.86
CA GLN A 10 -17.17 22.39 9.53
C GLN A 10 -18.03 22.49 10.80
N THR A 11 -19.15 23.19 10.72
CA THR A 11 -20.06 23.40 11.85
C THR A 11 -20.73 22.11 12.34
N ASP A 12 -20.77 21.08 11.52
CA ASP A 12 -21.29 19.75 11.84
C ASP A 12 -20.24 18.81 12.48
N GLY A 13 -19.03 19.34 12.77
CA GLY A 13 -17.93 18.57 13.36
C GLY A 13 -17.12 17.76 12.35
N THR A 14 -17.46 17.83 11.06
CA THR A 14 -16.65 17.19 10.01
C THR A 14 -15.44 18.04 9.63
N LEU A 15 -14.50 17.45 8.89
CA LEU A 15 -13.35 18.14 8.32
C LEU A 15 -13.47 18.13 6.79
N ARG A 16 -13.46 19.30 6.17
CA ARG A 16 -13.37 19.44 4.71
C ARG A 16 -11.92 19.41 4.28
N PHE A 17 -11.53 18.40 3.50
CA PHE A 17 -10.21 18.37 2.87
C PHE A 17 -10.02 19.61 1.97
N LEU A 18 -8.90 20.31 2.14
CA LEU A 18 -8.53 21.44 1.28
C LEU A 18 -7.45 21.03 0.27
N ARG A 19 -6.32 20.52 0.79
CA ARG A 19 -5.16 20.13 -0.03
C ARG A 19 -4.17 19.27 0.75
N VAL A 20 -3.21 18.69 0.04
CA VAL A 20 -2.01 18.13 0.66
C VAL A 20 -1.00 19.23 0.93
N ARG A 21 -0.58 19.41 2.18
CA ARG A 21 0.44 20.38 2.59
C ARG A 21 1.86 19.82 2.40
N THR A 22 2.07 18.57 2.80
CA THR A 22 3.37 17.88 2.68
C THR A 22 3.15 16.45 2.22
N ARG A 23 3.80 16.06 1.13
CA ARG A 23 3.83 14.66 0.66
C ARG A 23 4.82 13.87 1.51
N SER A 24 4.45 12.65 1.86
CA SER A 24 5.33 11.67 2.56
C SER A 24 6.53 11.24 1.71
N GLY A 25 6.45 11.39 0.39
CA GLY A 25 7.45 10.88 -0.55
C GLY A 25 7.31 9.39 -0.84
N LEU A 26 6.38 8.68 -0.19
CA LEU A 26 6.10 7.28 -0.47
C LEU A 26 5.37 7.14 -1.81
N LYS A 27 5.76 6.12 -2.58
CA LYS A 27 5.05 5.69 -3.77
C LYS A 27 4.03 4.62 -3.40
N THR A 28 2.84 4.68 -4.01
CA THR A 28 1.77 3.73 -3.73
C THR A 28 1.52 2.85 -4.95
N VAL A 29 1.46 1.55 -4.73
CA VAL A 29 1.10 0.54 -5.73
C VAL A 29 -0.04 -0.32 -5.19
N CYS A 30 -0.88 -0.83 -6.09
CA CYS A 30 -2.11 -1.53 -5.77
C CYS A 30 -2.26 -2.77 -6.65
N TRP A 31 -2.62 -3.89 -6.03
CA TRP A 31 -3.02 -5.11 -6.72
C TRP A 31 -4.39 -5.57 -6.25
N VAL A 32 -5.18 -6.10 -7.19
CA VAL A 32 -6.35 -6.93 -6.89
C VAL A 32 -5.88 -8.37 -6.87
N LEU A 33 -6.01 -9.02 -5.72
CA LEU A 33 -5.57 -10.38 -5.47
C LEU A 33 -6.71 -11.37 -5.76
N SER A 34 -6.34 -12.52 -6.35
CA SER A 34 -7.19 -13.70 -6.30
C SER A 34 -7.33 -14.18 -4.85
N ARG A 35 -8.39 -14.94 -4.53
CA ARG A 35 -8.55 -15.54 -3.20
C ARG A 35 -7.32 -16.37 -2.80
N THR A 36 -6.83 -17.20 -3.72
CA THR A 36 -5.65 -18.05 -3.50
C THR A 36 -4.41 -17.23 -3.13
N ALA A 37 -4.13 -16.15 -3.86
CA ALA A 37 -2.99 -15.28 -3.55
C ALA A 37 -3.18 -14.55 -2.22
N ALA A 38 -4.39 -14.09 -1.93
CA ALA A 38 -4.73 -13.34 -0.74
C ALA A 38 -4.70 -14.17 0.56
N GLU A 39 -4.91 -15.48 0.45
CA GLU A 39 -4.87 -16.45 1.56
C GLU A 39 -3.54 -17.23 1.62
N SER A 40 -2.63 -17.00 0.65
CA SER A 40 -1.36 -17.69 0.58
C SER A 40 -0.44 -17.33 1.75
N PRO A 41 0.04 -18.31 2.53
CA PRO A 41 1.03 -18.06 3.57
C PRO A 41 2.34 -17.46 3.04
N ALA A 42 2.66 -17.70 1.76
CA ALA A 42 3.85 -17.15 1.12
C ALA A 42 3.77 -15.63 0.89
N LEU A 43 2.60 -15.02 1.05
CA LEU A 43 2.44 -13.57 1.01
C LEU A 43 3.06 -12.89 2.25
N PHE A 44 3.00 -13.52 3.44
CA PHE A 44 3.46 -12.88 4.68
C PHE A 44 4.94 -12.49 4.67
N PRO A 45 5.89 -13.35 4.24
CA PRO A 45 7.30 -12.97 4.12
C PRO A 45 7.54 -11.78 3.16
N LEU A 46 6.73 -11.64 2.11
CA LEU A 46 6.83 -10.50 1.20
C LEU A 46 6.36 -9.21 1.88
N LEU A 47 5.31 -9.27 2.69
CA LEU A 47 4.82 -8.14 3.48
C LEU A 47 5.83 -7.75 4.58
N ASP A 48 6.52 -8.71 5.19
CA ASP A 48 7.58 -8.44 6.17
C ASP A 48 8.74 -7.67 5.53
N LYS A 49 9.11 -7.99 4.28
CA LYS A 49 10.11 -7.23 3.52
C LYS A 49 9.69 -5.78 3.31
N VAL A 50 8.41 -5.54 3.00
CA VAL A 50 7.87 -4.17 2.87
C VAL A 50 8.08 -3.37 4.15
N ILE A 51 7.80 -3.97 5.31
CA ILE A 51 8.03 -3.32 6.60
C ILE A 51 9.52 -3.10 6.86
N ALA A 52 10.36 -4.10 6.57
CA ALA A 52 11.80 -4.06 6.80
C ALA A 52 12.50 -2.92 6.05
N VAL A 53 11.98 -2.53 4.87
CA VAL A 53 12.51 -1.40 4.10
C VAL A 53 11.87 -0.05 4.46
N GLY A 54 11.07 0.01 5.53
CA GLY A 54 10.37 1.23 5.96
C GLY A 54 9.11 1.57 5.14
N GLY A 55 8.58 0.59 4.40
CA GLY A 55 7.30 0.68 3.74
C GLY A 55 6.13 0.29 4.64
N TYR A 56 4.93 0.48 4.11
CA TYR A 56 3.66 0.14 4.75
C TYR A 56 2.79 -0.66 3.81
N TRP A 57 1.89 -1.48 4.34
CA TRP A 57 0.93 -2.21 3.52
C TRP A 57 -0.45 -2.21 4.15
N GLU A 58 -1.47 -2.30 3.31
CA GLU A 58 -2.88 -2.34 3.70
C GLU A 58 -3.61 -3.42 2.91
N ARG A 59 -4.50 -4.16 3.57
CA ARG A 59 -5.48 -5.02 2.90
C ARG A 59 -6.87 -4.42 3.01
N ILE A 60 -7.50 -4.18 1.85
CA ILE A 60 -8.84 -3.60 1.76
C ILE A 60 -9.80 -4.64 1.20
N PHE A 61 -10.96 -4.80 1.84
CA PHE A 61 -12.07 -5.68 1.44
C PHE A 61 -11.64 -7.13 1.12
N GLY A 62 -10.56 -7.62 1.73
CA GLY A 62 -10.05 -8.99 1.56
C GLY A 62 -9.33 -9.27 0.24
N GLY A 63 -9.53 -8.47 -0.80
CA GLY A 63 -9.02 -8.72 -2.15
C GLY A 63 -8.11 -7.64 -2.73
N VAL A 64 -7.92 -6.50 -2.06
CA VAL A 64 -7.00 -5.45 -2.55
C VAL A 64 -5.81 -5.34 -1.61
N LEU A 65 -4.61 -5.34 -2.16
CA LEU A 65 -3.37 -5.07 -1.44
C LEU A 65 -2.79 -3.73 -1.93
N LEU A 66 -2.56 -2.81 -1.00
CA LEU A 66 -1.80 -1.60 -1.24
C LEU A 66 -0.45 -1.70 -0.55
N LEU A 67 0.61 -1.28 -1.24
CA LEU A 67 1.92 -1.04 -0.65
C LEU A 67 2.27 0.43 -0.80
N HIS A 68 2.85 1.00 0.26
CA HIS A 68 3.41 2.34 0.30
C HIS A 68 4.91 2.22 0.54
N LEU A 69 5.72 2.51 -0.48
CA LEU A 69 7.13 2.18 -0.51
C LEU A 69 8.00 3.44 -0.62
N PRO A 70 9.17 3.47 0.05
CA PRO A 70 10.19 4.47 -0.24
C PRO A 70 10.59 4.42 -1.72
N PRO A 71 10.85 5.57 -2.37
CA PRO A 71 11.16 5.60 -3.80
C PRO A 71 12.34 4.73 -4.23
N ALA A 72 13.33 4.55 -3.35
CA ALA A 72 14.53 3.76 -3.62
C ALA A 72 14.25 2.25 -3.73
N GLU A 73 13.23 1.77 -3.03
CA GLU A 73 12.92 0.33 -2.90
C GLU A 73 11.71 -0.08 -3.76
N HIS A 74 11.01 0.92 -4.30
CA HIS A 74 9.74 0.75 -5.00
C HIS A 74 9.80 -0.27 -6.13
N ASP A 75 10.75 -0.12 -7.06
CA ASP A 75 10.78 -0.95 -8.26
C ASP A 75 11.20 -2.39 -7.93
N HIS A 76 12.19 -2.57 -7.05
CA HIS A 76 12.66 -3.87 -6.61
C HIS A 76 11.56 -4.70 -5.92
N ILE A 77 10.83 -4.08 -4.99
CA ILE A 77 9.73 -4.75 -4.28
C ILE A 77 8.59 -5.07 -5.24
N ILE A 78 8.24 -4.15 -6.16
CA ILE A 78 7.17 -4.39 -7.14
C ILE A 78 7.49 -5.59 -8.03
N ASP A 79 8.72 -5.73 -8.51
CA ASP A 79 9.11 -6.85 -9.35
C ASP A 79 8.98 -8.20 -8.63
N GLU A 80 9.31 -8.23 -7.33
CA GLU A 80 9.14 -9.43 -6.51
C GLU A 80 7.65 -9.80 -6.34
N PHE A 81 6.81 -8.83 -6.01
CA PHE A 81 5.36 -9.04 -5.88
C PHE A 81 4.71 -9.47 -7.21
N ASN A 82 5.09 -8.84 -8.32
CA ASN A 82 4.60 -9.21 -9.65
C ASN A 82 5.00 -10.66 -10.00
N SER A 83 6.23 -11.05 -9.69
CA SER A 83 6.70 -12.42 -9.90
C SER A 83 5.89 -13.43 -9.08
N PHE A 84 5.59 -13.12 -7.82
CA PHE A 84 4.77 -13.95 -6.95
C PHE A 84 3.32 -14.10 -7.47
N PHE A 85 2.68 -13.00 -7.86
CA PHE A 85 1.30 -13.04 -8.33
C PHE A 85 1.15 -13.72 -9.69
N ASN A 86 2.12 -13.56 -10.60
CA ASN A 86 2.11 -14.24 -11.89
C ASN A 86 2.27 -15.76 -11.75
N GLN A 87 2.92 -16.24 -10.70
CA GLN A 87 3.03 -17.67 -10.40
C GLN A 87 1.78 -18.22 -9.71
N SER A 88 1.10 -17.40 -8.90
CA SER A 88 -0.08 -17.79 -8.10
C SER A 88 -1.40 -17.69 -8.87
N GLY A 89 -1.39 -17.16 -10.10
CA GLY A 89 -2.53 -17.05 -11.00
C GLY A 89 -2.74 -18.22 -11.96
N ARG A 90 -1.99 -19.32 -11.79
CA ARG A 90 -2.17 -20.58 -12.53
C ARG A 90 -2.84 -21.65 -11.67
#